data_AF-A0A0F2P7W7-F1
#
_entry.id   AF-A0A0F2P7W7-F1
#
_cell.length_a   1.000
_cell.length_b   1.000
_cell.length_c   1.000
_cell.angle_alpha   90.00
_cell.angle_beta   90.00
_cell.angle_gamma   90.00
#
_symmetry.space_group_name_H-M   'P 1'
#
loop_
_entity.id
_entity.type
_entity.pdbx_description
1 polymer ?
#
loop_
_entity_poly.entity_id
_entity_poly.type
_entity_poly.pdbx_seq_one_letter_code
_entity_poly.pdbx_strand_id
1 'polypeptide(L)'
;MAKEIDRYTYRVTWSEEDQEHVGLCVEFPSLSWLAEDPEKALKGIRRMVRESIEDMKENGEAVPEPLSSKHYSGKFMVRVPPETHRLLAIEAAESGVSLNRLVSSKLHQPRV
;
A
#
# COMPACT_ATOMS: atom_id res chain seq x y z
N MET A 1 -20.04 9.02 0.34
CA MET A 1 -18.99 10.07 0.18
C MET A 1 -18.02 10.12 1.35
N ALA A 2 -18.36 10.65 2.56
CA ALA A 2 -17.40 10.69 3.69
C ALA A 2 -16.86 9.31 4.09
N LYS A 3 -17.75 8.30 4.17
CA LYS A 3 -17.41 6.90 4.48
C LYS A 3 -16.53 6.20 3.45
N GLU A 4 -16.42 6.71 2.23
CA GLU A 4 -15.60 6.11 1.18
C GLU A 4 -14.17 6.64 1.24
N ILE A 5 -14.00 7.92 1.58
CA ILE A 5 -12.70 8.57 1.71
C ILE A 5 -11.94 8.05 2.95
N ASP A 6 -12.67 7.73 4.01
CA ASP A 6 -12.08 7.17 5.24
C ASP A 6 -11.49 5.76 5.08
N ARG A 7 -11.73 5.11 3.94
CA ARG A 7 -11.23 3.77 3.63
C ARG A 7 -9.87 3.80 2.93
N TYR A 8 -9.41 4.96 2.46
CA TYR A 8 -8.08 5.09 1.87
C TYR A 8 -6.98 5.01 2.93
N THR A 9 -5.79 4.62 2.50
CA THR A 9 -4.68 4.38 3.42
C THR A 9 -3.85 5.64 3.57
N TYR A 10 -4.04 6.33 4.70
CA TYR A 10 -3.29 7.53 5.04
C TYR A 10 -2.06 7.21 5.88
N ARG A 11 -0.97 7.93 5.63
CA ARG A 11 0.24 7.90 6.43
C ARG A 11 0.66 9.32 6.78
N VAL A 12 1.13 9.52 8.00
CA VAL A 12 1.74 10.78 8.42
C VAL A 12 3.17 10.48 8.85
N THR A 13 4.12 11.25 8.34
CA THR A 13 5.54 11.10 8.63
C THR A 13 6.17 12.47 8.87
N TRP A 14 7.14 12.56 9.77
CA TRP A 14 7.95 13.78 9.92
C TRP A 14 8.91 13.92 8.73
N SER A 15 8.99 15.12 8.14
CA SER A 15 10.00 15.48 7.15
C SER A 15 11.06 16.35 7.83
N GLU A 16 12.30 15.87 7.89
CA GLU A 16 13.41 16.71 8.36
C GLU A 16 13.76 17.82 7.36
N GLU A 17 13.47 17.63 6.07
CA GLU A 17 13.74 18.64 5.03
C GLU A 17 12.78 19.84 5.15
N ASP A 18 11.50 19.56 5.39
CA ASP A 18 10.45 20.59 5.48
C ASP A 18 10.22 21.08 6.91
N GLN A 19 10.79 20.41 7.92
CA GLN A 19 10.54 20.66 9.36
C GLN A 19 9.04 20.60 9.72
N GLU A 20 8.28 19.76 9.01
CA GLU A 20 6.84 19.62 9.14
C GLU A 20 6.40 18.14 9.03
N HIS A 21 5.16 17.86 9.41
CA HIS A 21 4.52 16.56 9.16
C HIS A 21 3.94 16.52 7.74
N VAL A 22 4.29 15.45 7.01
CA VAL A 22 3.76 15.13 5.68
C VAL A 22 2.63 14.11 5.81
N GLY A 23 1.43 14.49 5.37
CA GLY A 23 0.31 13.59 5.15
C GLY A 23 0.33 13.05 3.73
N LEU A 24 0.27 11.72 3.58
CA LEU A 24 0.33 11.00 2.31
C LEU A 24 -0.86 10.04 2.20
N CYS A 25 -1.28 9.76 0.96
CA CYS A 25 -2.27 8.73 0.66
C CYS A 25 -1.65 7.68 -0.27
N VAL A 26 -1.65 6.41 0.12
CA VAL A 26 -0.96 5.35 -0.65
C VAL A 26 -1.57 5.15 -2.04
N GLU A 27 -2.88 5.27 -2.14
CA GLU A 27 -3.62 5.16 -3.40
C GLU A 27 -3.47 6.39 -4.30
N PHE A 28 -3.00 7.52 -3.76
CA PHE A 28 -2.74 8.76 -4.50
C PHE A 28 -1.29 9.23 -4.25
N PRO A 29 -0.27 8.59 -4.86
CA PRO A 29 1.13 8.88 -4.59
C PRO A 29 1.56 10.32 -4.88
N SER A 30 0.83 11.00 -5.78
CA SER A 30 1.09 12.39 -6.15
C SER A 30 0.53 13.42 -5.15
N LEU A 31 -0.32 13.00 -4.21
CA LEU A 31 -0.92 13.88 -3.22
C LEU A 31 -0.11 13.86 -1.92
N SER A 32 0.29 15.05 -1.46
CA SER A 32 0.99 15.23 -0.19
C SER A 32 0.58 16.55 0.45
N TRP A 33 0.39 16.55 1.77
CA TRP A 33 0.03 17.75 2.53
C TRP A 33 1.03 17.99 3.66
N LEU A 34 1.63 19.17 3.72
CA LEU A 34 2.52 19.58 4.81
C LEU A 34 1.76 20.35 5.90
N ALA A 35 2.06 20.05 7.15
CA ALA A 35 1.62 20.86 8.28
C ALA A 35 2.53 20.66 9.50
N GLU A 36 2.67 21.70 10.31
CA GLU A 36 3.39 21.65 11.59
C GLU A 36 2.87 20.60 12.59
N ASP A 37 1.61 20.17 12.45
CA ASP A 37 0.94 19.24 13.36
C ASP A 37 0.45 17.99 12.62
N PRO A 38 0.63 16.79 13.20
CA PRO A 38 0.26 15.54 12.54
C PRO A 38 -1.25 15.40 12.29
N GLU A 39 -2.11 15.93 13.16
CA GLU A 39 -3.55 15.91 12.94
C GLU A 39 -3.95 16.87 11.81
N LYS A 40 -3.30 18.04 11.72
CA LYS A 40 -3.48 18.97 10.60
C LYS A 40 -3.03 18.35 9.28
N ALA A 41 -1.89 17.66 9.27
CA ALA A 41 -1.39 16.97 8.09
C ALA A 41 -2.39 15.90 7.60
N LEU A 42 -2.93 15.11 8.54
CA LEU A 42 -3.95 14.10 8.24
C LEU A 42 -5.27 14.71 7.73
N LYS A 43 -5.75 15.80 8.35
CA LYS A 43 -6.97 16.50 7.92
C LYS A 43 -6.78 17.11 6.53
N GLY A 44 -5.61 17.68 6.27
CA GLY A 44 -5.24 18.29 4.99
C GLY A 44 -5.23 17.28 3.85
N ILE A 45 -4.52 16.15 4.02
CA ILE A 45 -4.48 15.10 2.99
C ILE A 45 -5.85 14.47 2.73
N ARG A 46 -6.69 14.28 3.77
CA ARG A 46 -8.07 13.80 3.61
C ARG A 46 -8.94 14.76 2.80
N ARG A 47 -8.72 16.07 2.93
CA ARG A 47 -9.42 17.07 2.12
C ARG A 47 -8.96 17.02 0.66
N MET A 48 -7.64 17.01 0.40
CA MET A 48 -7.14 16.90 -0.97
C MET A 48 -7.63 15.65 -1.68
N VAL A 49 -7.60 14.49 -1.01
CA VAL A 49 -8.12 13.25 -1.61
C VAL A 49 -9.61 13.37 -1.95
N ARG A 50 -10.40 14.06 -1.12
CA ARG A 50 -11.81 14.33 -1.42
C ARG A 50 -11.95 15.14 -2.71
N GLU A 51 -11.26 16.28 -2.77
CA GLU A 51 -11.29 17.21 -3.90
C GLU A 51 -10.84 16.51 -5.18
N SER A 52 -9.73 15.77 -5.15
CA SER A 52 -9.26 14.99 -6.29
C SER A 52 -10.25 13.91 -6.74
N ILE A 53 -10.94 13.24 -5.82
CA ILE A 53 -11.98 12.25 -6.20
C ILE A 53 -13.17 12.93 -6.86
N GLU A 54 -13.56 14.12 -6.40
CA GLU A 54 -14.63 14.91 -7.01
C GLU A 54 -14.23 15.34 -8.43
N ASP A 55 -13.04 15.93 -8.59
CA ASP A 55 -12.49 16.34 -9.90
C ASP A 55 -12.41 15.15 -10.89
N MET A 56 -11.88 14.00 -10.44
CA MET A 56 -11.79 12.80 -11.28
C MET A 56 -13.16 12.30 -11.72
N LYS A 57 -14.18 12.39 -10.84
CA LYS A 57 -15.55 12.00 -11.19
C LYS A 57 -16.17 12.95 -12.21
N GLU A 58 -15.92 14.25 -12.09
CA GLU A 58 -16.40 15.25 -13.03
C GLU A 58 -15.74 15.08 -14.42
N ASN A 59 -14.45 14.72 -14.44
CA ASN A 59 -13.71 14.45 -15.68
C ASN A 59 -13.96 13.05 -16.26
N GLY A 60 -14.73 12.19 -15.57
CA GLY A 60 -14.97 10.80 -15.99
C GLY A 60 -13.74 9.90 -15.89
N GLU A 61 -12.77 10.26 -15.05
CA GLU A 61 -11.55 9.51 -14.80
C GLU A 61 -11.79 8.35 -13.81
N ALA A 62 -10.95 7.31 -13.91
CA ALA A 62 -11.05 6.15 -13.05
C ALA A 62 -10.48 6.45 -11.65
N VAL A 63 -11.36 6.58 -10.66
CA VAL A 63 -10.97 6.75 -9.26
C VAL A 63 -10.35 5.46 -8.71
N PRO A 64 -9.15 5.50 -8.08
CA PRO A 64 -8.56 4.31 -7.48
C PRO A 64 -9.41 3.77 -6.33
N GLU A 65 -9.58 2.45 -6.29
CA GLU A 65 -10.30 1.78 -5.20
C GLU A 65 -9.46 1.78 -3.91
N PRO A 66 -10.06 2.02 -2.73
CA PRO A 66 -9.33 1.94 -1.46
C PRO A 66 -8.75 0.55 -1.23
N LEU A 67 -7.50 0.47 -0.78
CA LEU A 67 -6.81 -0.79 -0.50
C LEU A 67 -7.53 -1.62 0.57
N SER A 68 -8.16 -0.95 1.55
CA SER A 68 -8.93 -1.62 2.61
C SER A 68 -10.16 -2.39 2.10
N SER A 69 -10.73 -1.97 0.98
CA SER A 69 -11.88 -2.62 0.34
C SER A 69 -11.49 -3.53 -0.83
N LYS A 70 -10.20 -3.56 -1.21
CA LYS A 70 -9.74 -4.35 -2.35
C LYS A 70 -9.80 -5.84 -2.02
N HIS A 71 -10.34 -6.64 -2.94
CA HIS A 71 -10.34 -8.08 -2.81
C HIS A 71 -8.98 -8.65 -3.20
N TYR A 72 -8.31 -9.35 -2.28
CA TYR A 72 -7.01 -9.98 -2.52
C TYR A 72 -7.20 -11.50 -2.64
N SER A 73 -6.91 -12.05 -3.82
CA SER A 73 -7.08 -13.48 -4.11
C SER A 73 -6.04 -14.41 -3.45
N GLY A 74 -5.00 -13.83 -2.84
CA GLY A 74 -3.84 -14.56 -2.31
C GLY A 74 -2.92 -15.16 -3.38
N LYS A 75 -3.29 -15.11 -4.66
CA LYS A 75 -2.46 -15.57 -5.77
C LYS A 75 -1.53 -14.45 -6.22
N PHE A 76 -0.23 -14.65 -6.08
CA PHE A 76 0.79 -13.70 -6.47
C PHE A 76 1.89 -14.42 -7.26
N MET A 77 1.93 -14.20 -8.58
CA MET A 77 2.93 -14.80 -9.46
C MET A 77 4.17 -13.89 -9.49
N VAL A 78 5.28 -14.40 -8.98
CA VAL A 78 6.56 -13.67 -8.92
C VAL A 78 7.53 -14.26 -9.93
N ARG A 79 8.12 -13.40 -10.75
CA ARG A 79 9.27 -13.79 -11.57
C ARG A 79 10.53 -13.73 -10.73
N VAL A 80 11.24 -14.84 -10.63
CA VAL A 80 12.54 -14.94 -9.97
C VAL A 80 13.60 -15.49 -10.93
N PRO A 81 14.89 -15.19 -10.72
CA PRO A 81 15.97 -15.82 -11.47
C PRO A 81 15.92 -17.36 -11.36
N PRO A 82 16.40 -18.09 -12.39
CA PRO A 82 16.37 -19.56 -12.39
C PRO A 82 17.16 -20.16 -11.22
N GLU A 83 18.22 -19.50 -10.77
CA GLU A 83 19.03 -19.90 -9.62
C GLU A 83 18.23 -19.85 -8.31
N THR A 84 17.48 -18.77 -8.07
CA THR A 84 16.59 -18.64 -6.91
C THR A 84 15.50 -19.72 -6.94
N HIS A 85 14.90 -19.97 -8.11
CA HIS A 85 13.91 -21.03 -8.26
C HIS A 85 14.49 -22.41 -7.92
N ARG A 86 15.70 -22.72 -8.40
CA ARG A 86 16.39 -23.97 -8.11
C ARG A 86 16.64 -24.15 -6.61
N LEU A 87 17.15 -23.11 -5.93
CA LEU A 87 17.42 -23.15 -4.49
C LEU A 87 16.14 -23.42 -3.69
N LEU A 88 15.06 -22.70 -4.00
CA LEU A 88 13.78 -22.90 -3.32
C LEU A 88 13.18 -24.29 -3.58
N ALA A 89 13.36 -24.84 -4.79
CA ALA A 89 12.89 -26.18 -5.14
C ALA A 89 13.65 -27.28 -4.38
N ILE A 90 14.96 -27.13 -4.23
CA ILE A 90 15.79 -28.04 -3.43
C ILE A 90 15.36 -27.98 -1.96
N GLU A 91 15.29 -26.78 -1.38
CA GLU A 91 14.92 -26.59 0.02
C GLU A 91 13.51 -27.14 0.34
N ALA A 92 12.58 -26.99 -0.61
CA ALA A 92 11.23 -27.53 -0.48
C ALA A 92 11.23 -29.07 -0.49
N ALA A 93 12.04 -29.69 -1.37
CA ALA A 93 12.19 -31.14 -1.43
C ALA A 93 12.85 -31.70 -0.16
N GLU A 94 13.91 -31.05 0.35
CA GLU A 94 14.57 -31.42 1.61
C GLU A 94 13.63 -31.32 2.80
N SER A 95 12.75 -30.32 2.80
CA SER A 95 11.75 -30.10 3.87
C SER A 95 10.48 -30.95 3.69
N GLY A 96 10.36 -31.73 2.61
CA GLY A 96 9.18 -32.55 2.33
C GLY A 96 7.88 -31.76 2.12
N VAL A 97 7.99 -30.50 1.65
CA VAL A 97 6.84 -29.62 1.43
C VAL A 97 6.77 -29.13 -0.02
N SER A 98 5.59 -28.70 -0.46
CA SER A 98 5.47 -28.02 -1.75
C SER A 98 6.22 -26.68 -1.74
N LEU A 99 6.74 -26.28 -2.91
CA LEU A 99 7.37 -24.97 -3.12
C LEU A 99 6.49 -23.80 -2.63
N ASN A 100 5.19 -23.83 -2.93
CA ASN A 100 4.24 -22.81 -2.47
C ASN A 100 4.15 -22.74 -0.95
N ARG A 101 4.18 -23.88 -0.26
CA ARG A 101 4.15 -23.94 1.22
C ARG A 101 5.42 -23.36 1.83
N LEU A 102 6.60 -23.68 1.25
CA LEU A 102 7.87 -23.11 1.67
C LEU A 102 7.87 -21.58 1.51
N VAL A 103 7.51 -21.09 0.33
CA VAL A 103 7.46 -19.65 0.02
C VAL A 103 6.45 -18.94 0.91
N SER A 104 5.25 -19.51 1.10
CA SER A 104 4.22 -18.93 1.98
C SER A 104 4.72 -18.80 3.43
N SER A 105 5.46 -19.79 3.93
CA SER A 105 6.08 -19.74 5.26
C SER A 105 7.09 -18.59 5.38
N LYS A 106 7.95 -18.42 4.37
CA LYS A 106 8.95 -17.33 4.35
C LYS A 106 8.31 -15.94 4.25
N LEU A 107 7.23 -15.81 3.47
CA LEU A 107 6.49 -14.55 3.32
C LEU A 107 5.69 -14.17 4.58
N HIS A 108 5.32 -15.15 5.40
CA HIS A 108 4.56 -14.92 6.63
C HIS A 108 5.43 -14.49 7.82
N GLN A 109 6.72 -14.18 7.64
CA GLN A 109 7.52 -13.64 8.75
C GLN A 109 6.85 -12.36 9.28
N PRO A 110 6.37 -12.36 10.54
CA PRO A 110 5.70 -11.19 11.10
C PRO A 110 6.70 -10.05 11.14
N ARG A 111 6.30 -8.90 10.58
CA ARG A 111 7.03 -7.65 10.80
C ARG A 111 6.90 -7.33 12.28
N VAL A 112 8.00 -7.46 13.02
CA VAL A 112 8.15 -6.95 14.39
C VAL A 112 8.06 -5.44 14.35
#